data_AF-A0A7K2BQ97-F1
#
_entry.id   AF-A0A7K2BQ97-F1
#
_cell.length_a   1.000
_cell.length_b   1.000
_cell.length_c   1.000
_cell.angle_alpha   90.00
_cell.angle_beta   90.00
_cell.angle_gamma   90.00
#
_symmetry.space_group_name_H-M   'P 1'
#
loop_
_entity.id
_entity.type
_entity.pdbx_description
1 polymer ?
#
loop_
_entity_poly.entity_id
_entity_poly.type
_entity_poly.pdbx_seq_one_letter_code
_entity_poly.pdbx_strand_id
1 'polypeptide(L)'
;MDNGTCFVQFIHPGGEHQPDAGSFKDWIALNTPHARKFMQLRGRWVEHDGSTHNGDLCAWGEWEAQSETLRPLGGSRADGFPQHLWRAYYTVPVDGRYDGLRNTDPFIFGSRFLYSNCQQPSRPGLRDLGRGSVIAFGSYKARQWILDTVFVVAGSVPYTASQADWELEDPAPEVEVPEAFLDVTAAPLASEGWDGELRLYWGATPSDPVDGMYSFFPAIPADEGPGFARPAIELDSYYFTKALSRNHKRKRASLETLNTLWRSLVEQVRDADLVLGVHAVPPPCEGVAPTTASGNRAGAATALTARSTGSRRVPGCSATIKPRPLPGCG
;
A
#
# COMPACT_ATOMS: atom_id res chain seq x y z
N MET A 1 12.27 -19.73 -22.71
CA MET A 1 13.11 -18.52 -22.53
C MET A 1 12.85 -18.02 -21.12
N ASP A 2 13.89 -17.64 -20.40
CA ASP A 2 13.86 -17.45 -18.94
C ASP A 2 13.18 -16.11 -18.60
N ASN A 3 11.89 -16.16 -18.20
CA ASN A 3 10.91 -15.04 -18.16
C ASN A 3 11.19 -13.90 -17.16
N GLY A 4 12.41 -13.74 -16.64
CA GLY A 4 12.70 -12.68 -15.65
C GLY A 4 12.18 -12.97 -14.25
N THR A 5 11.72 -14.19 -13.97
CA THR A 5 11.18 -14.59 -12.66
C THR A 5 12.26 -14.60 -11.59
N CYS A 6 11.97 -13.93 -10.48
CA CYS A 6 12.90 -13.84 -9.35
C CYS A 6 12.21 -13.69 -8.00
N PHE A 7 12.95 -14.03 -6.95
CA PHE A 7 12.62 -13.68 -5.58
C PHE A 7 13.31 -12.36 -5.25
N VAL A 8 12.57 -11.42 -4.67
CA VAL A 8 13.05 -10.11 -4.24
C VAL A 8 12.78 -9.95 -2.75
N GLN A 9 13.83 -9.94 -1.93
CA GLN A 9 13.74 -9.49 -0.54
C GLN A 9 13.92 -7.97 -0.54
N PHE A 10 12.90 -7.23 -0.14
CA PHE A 10 12.85 -5.78 -0.27
C PHE A 10 12.84 -5.11 1.12
N ILE A 11 13.80 -4.22 1.39
CA ILE A 11 13.86 -3.48 2.66
C ILE A 11 13.13 -2.14 2.55
N HIS A 12 12.10 -1.98 3.37
CA HIS A 12 11.55 -0.69 3.76
C HIS A 12 11.88 -0.41 5.23
N PRO A 13 11.93 0.87 5.65
CA PRO A 13 12.16 1.21 7.04
C PRO A 13 11.05 0.66 7.94
N GLY A 14 11.43 0.05 9.07
CA GLY A 14 10.51 -0.67 9.95
C GLY A 14 10.00 0.13 11.14
N GLY A 15 10.09 1.46 11.10
CA GLY A 15 9.54 2.31 12.16
C GLY A 15 8.01 2.21 12.24
N GLU A 16 7.44 2.73 13.32
CA GLU A 16 6.00 2.98 13.44
C GLU A 16 5.79 4.50 13.46
N HIS A 17 4.85 5.00 12.66
CA HIS A 17 4.46 6.41 12.73
C HIS A 17 3.80 6.73 14.07
N GLN A 18 4.07 7.93 14.58
CA GLN A 18 3.44 8.49 15.78
C GLN A 18 2.55 9.66 15.38
N PRO A 19 1.43 9.90 16.09
CA PRO A 19 0.60 11.08 15.87
C PRO A 19 1.42 12.37 15.89
N ASP A 20 1.10 13.30 15.01
CA ASP A 20 1.70 14.65 14.99
C ASP A 20 1.04 15.55 16.03
N ALA A 21 -0.29 15.47 16.15
CA ALA A 21 -1.08 16.24 17.10
C ALA A 21 -2.35 15.48 17.50
N GLY A 22 -2.52 15.24 18.81
CA GLY A 22 -3.68 14.49 19.33
C GLY A 22 -3.73 13.08 18.74
N SER A 23 -4.84 12.74 18.08
CA SER A 23 -5.04 11.48 17.36
C SER A 23 -4.62 11.53 15.89
N PHE A 24 -4.16 12.67 15.37
CA PHE A 24 -3.96 12.85 13.93
C PHE A 24 -2.52 12.68 13.49
N LYS A 25 -2.36 12.15 12.28
CA LYS A 25 -1.12 12.10 11.51
C LYS A 25 -1.36 12.81 10.18
N ASP A 26 -0.57 13.82 9.90
CA ASP A 26 -0.61 14.49 8.61
C ASP A 26 0.07 13.64 7.53
N TRP A 27 -0.08 14.06 6.27
CA TRP A 27 0.66 13.44 5.18
C TRP A 27 2.17 13.56 5.44
N ILE A 28 2.88 12.44 5.33
CA ILE A 28 4.31 12.37 5.60
C ILE A 28 5.08 13.23 4.58
N ALA A 29 5.90 14.15 5.10
CA ALA A 29 6.77 14.98 4.29
C ALA A 29 7.93 14.16 3.70
N LEU A 30 8.39 14.52 2.50
CA LEU A 30 9.41 13.84 1.72
C LEU A 30 10.75 13.70 2.46
N ASN A 31 11.08 14.61 3.36
CA ASN A 31 12.30 14.53 4.17
C ASN A 31 12.18 13.59 5.39
N THR A 32 10.99 13.06 5.66
CA THR A 32 10.73 12.12 6.75
C THR A 32 10.90 10.69 6.24
N PRO A 33 11.58 9.81 7.00
CA PRO A 33 11.66 8.39 6.65
C PRO A 33 10.27 7.76 6.62
N HIS A 34 10.03 6.90 5.62
CA HIS A 34 8.89 5.99 5.61
C HIS A 34 8.79 5.23 6.93
N ALA A 35 7.58 4.90 7.34
CA ALA A 35 7.36 4.00 8.46
C ALA A 35 6.09 3.17 8.22
N ARG A 36 5.61 2.51 9.27
CA ARG A 36 4.42 1.67 9.21
C ARG A 36 3.31 2.21 10.10
N LYS A 37 2.08 1.92 9.69
CA LYS A 37 0.89 2.08 10.49
C LYS A 37 0.25 0.71 10.66
N PHE A 38 -0.22 0.43 11.87
CA PHE A 38 -1.10 -0.69 12.13
C PHE A 38 -2.54 -0.20 11.96
N MET A 39 -3.19 -0.64 10.88
CA MET A 39 -4.43 -0.05 10.39
C MET A 39 -5.59 -1.01 10.58
N GLN A 40 -6.76 -0.47 10.92
CA GLN A 40 -8.04 -1.17 10.73
C GLN A 40 -8.47 -1.00 9.27
N LEU A 41 -8.69 -2.11 8.60
CA LEU A 41 -9.01 -2.20 7.18
C LEU A 41 -10.31 -2.98 7.00
N ARG A 42 -11.19 -2.51 6.12
CA ARG A 42 -12.27 -3.38 5.61
C ARG A 42 -11.75 -4.16 4.42
N GLY A 43 -11.97 -5.46 4.38
CA GLY A 43 -11.35 -6.28 3.35
C GLY A 43 -11.71 -7.75 3.38
N ARG A 44 -10.81 -8.56 2.82
CA ARG A 44 -10.94 -10.01 2.72
C ARG A 44 -9.65 -10.69 3.14
N TRP A 45 -9.79 -11.84 3.78
CA TRP A 45 -8.66 -12.67 4.17
C TRP A 45 -8.91 -14.14 3.89
N VAL A 46 -7.82 -14.90 3.82
CA VAL A 46 -7.81 -16.35 3.70
C VAL A 46 -7.32 -16.95 5.02
N GLU A 47 -8.13 -17.85 5.58
CA GLU A 47 -7.85 -18.56 6.83
C GLU A 47 -6.85 -19.71 6.63
N HIS A 48 -6.49 -20.38 7.74
CA HIS A 48 -5.62 -21.55 7.73
C HIS A 48 -6.20 -22.72 6.92
N ASP A 49 -7.52 -22.93 7.00
CA ASP A 49 -8.23 -23.98 6.26
C ASP A 49 -8.48 -23.63 4.77
N GLY A 50 -8.04 -22.44 4.34
CA GLY A 50 -8.22 -21.92 2.98
C GLY A 50 -9.58 -21.26 2.74
N SER A 51 -10.46 -21.19 3.73
CA SER A 51 -11.72 -20.46 3.62
C SER A 51 -11.46 -18.95 3.49
N THR A 52 -12.31 -18.28 2.70
CA THR A 52 -12.22 -16.82 2.49
C THR A 52 -13.32 -16.13 3.26
N HIS A 53 -12.95 -15.08 3.99
CA HIS A 53 -13.85 -14.27 4.80
C HIS A 53 -13.80 -12.81 4.37
N ASN A 54 -14.84 -12.06 4.73
CA ASN A 54 -14.96 -10.64 4.45
C ASN A 54 -15.35 -9.93 5.74
N GLY A 55 -14.81 -8.74 5.99
CA GLY A 55 -15.08 -8.00 7.21
C GLY A 55 -13.99 -7.00 7.52
N ASP A 56 -13.90 -6.64 8.79
CA ASP A 56 -12.86 -5.75 9.27
C ASP A 56 -11.68 -6.60 9.77
N LEU A 57 -10.46 -6.18 9.44
CA LEU A 57 -9.20 -6.82 9.81
C LEU A 57 -8.19 -5.74 10.20
N CYS A 58 -7.19 -6.12 10.98
CA CYS A 58 -6.08 -5.24 11.36
C CYS A 58 -4.79 -5.75 10.74
N ALA A 59 -3.97 -4.85 10.19
CA ALA A 59 -2.71 -5.20 9.54
C ALA A 59 -1.68 -4.09 9.63
N TRP A 60 -0.40 -4.46 9.60
CA TRP A 60 0.67 -3.52 9.34
C TRP A 60 0.73 -3.19 7.85
N GLY A 61 0.95 -1.92 7.53
CA GLY A 61 1.15 -1.50 6.14
C GLY A 61 1.88 -0.18 6.03
N GLU A 62 2.31 0.12 4.81
CA GLU A 62 2.75 1.45 4.42
C GLU A 62 1.53 2.29 4.08
N TRP A 63 1.46 3.49 4.66
CA TRP A 63 0.44 4.49 4.32
C TRP A 63 0.98 5.86 4.71
N GLU A 64 1.28 6.67 3.71
CA GLU A 64 1.97 7.96 3.90
C GLU A 64 1.00 9.14 3.97
N ALA A 65 -0.22 8.99 3.45
CA ALA A 65 -1.25 10.02 3.57
C ALA A 65 -1.83 10.09 5.01
N GLN A 66 -2.83 10.95 5.19
CA GLN A 66 -3.40 11.28 6.50
C GLN A 66 -3.91 10.04 7.25
N SER A 67 -3.91 10.10 8.57
CA SER A 67 -4.49 9.04 9.39
C SER A 67 -4.96 9.57 10.73
N GLU A 68 -5.94 8.89 11.30
CA GLU A 68 -6.43 9.16 12.64
C GLU A 68 -6.27 7.91 13.51
N THR A 69 -5.75 8.07 14.71
CA THR A 69 -5.71 7.02 15.72
C THR A 69 -7.12 6.78 16.23
N LEU A 70 -7.64 5.58 15.98
CA LEU A 70 -8.91 5.11 16.52
C LEU A 70 -8.80 4.87 18.03
N ARG A 71 -7.68 4.25 18.44
CA ARG A 71 -7.33 4.04 19.84
C ARG A 71 -5.83 3.80 19.99
N PRO A 72 -5.22 4.20 21.12
CA PRO A 72 -3.92 3.69 21.50
C PRO A 72 -4.01 2.19 21.80
N LEU A 73 -2.94 1.47 21.50
CA LEU A 73 -2.75 0.07 21.84
C LEU A 73 -1.71 0.00 22.96
N GLY A 74 -1.96 -0.85 23.96
CA GLY A 74 -1.05 -1.06 25.08
C GLY A 74 0.22 -1.85 24.73
N GLY A 75 0.50 -2.03 23.44
CA GLY A 75 1.63 -2.80 22.94
C GLY A 75 2.97 -2.11 23.21
N SER A 76 3.98 -2.93 23.54
CA SER A 76 5.35 -2.46 23.72
C SER A 76 6.07 -2.37 22.37
N ARG A 77 6.58 -1.18 22.05
CA ARG A 77 7.40 -0.96 20.85
C ARG A 77 8.67 -1.83 20.83
N ALA A 78 9.20 -2.16 22.01
CA ALA A 78 10.38 -3.00 22.16
C ALA A 78 10.11 -4.43 21.66
N ASP A 79 8.87 -4.90 21.85
CA ASP A 79 8.44 -6.26 21.49
C ASP A 79 7.87 -6.32 20.06
N GLY A 80 7.87 -5.19 19.33
CA GLY A 80 7.42 -5.12 17.95
C GLY A 80 5.91 -4.96 17.78
N PHE A 81 5.16 -4.88 18.87
CA PHE A 81 3.72 -4.61 18.86
C PHE A 81 3.41 -3.15 18.48
N PRO A 82 2.25 -2.90 17.86
CA PRO A 82 1.80 -1.56 17.54
C PRO A 82 1.42 -0.79 18.81
N GLN A 83 1.58 0.53 18.75
CA GLN A 83 1.15 1.45 19.81
C GLN A 83 -0.15 2.17 19.45
N HIS A 84 -0.56 2.17 18.19
CA HIS A 84 -1.78 2.85 17.74
C HIS A 84 -2.50 2.01 16.70
N LEU A 85 -3.83 1.96 16.80
CA LEU A 85 -4.69 1.47 15.73
C LEU A 85 -5.14 2.66 14.88
N TRP A 86 -4.82 2.64 13.60
CA TRP A 86 -5.05 3.74 12.67
C TRP A 86 -6.26 3.50 11.76
N ARG A 87 -7.03 4.56 11.50
CA ARG A 87 -7.89 4.70 10.32
C ARG A 87 -7.11 5.48 9.26
N ALA A 88 -6.89 4.87 8.10
CA ALA A 88 -6.36 5.54 6.94
C ALA A 88 -7.46 6.37 6.25
N TYR A 89 -7.11 7.57 5.80
CA TYR A 89 -7.92 8.41 4.93
C TYR A 89 -6.97 9.36 4.18
N TYR A 90 -7.45 10.11 3.21
CA TYR A 90 -6.64 11.16 2.61
C TYR A 90 -7.46 12.38 2.21
N THR A 91 -6.79 13.51 2.06
CA THR A 91 -7.34 14.71 1.43
C THR A 91 -6.43 15.15 0.31
N VAL A 92 -7.02 15.53 -0.83
CA VAL A 92 -6.26 16.09 -1.95
C VAL A 92 -5.71 17.47 -1.56
N PRO A 93 -4.42 17.77 -1.76
CA PRO A 93 -3.86 19.08 -1.48
C PRO A 93 -4.58 20.19 -2.25
N VAL A 94 -4.67 21.39 -1.63
CA VAL A 94 -5.18 22.58 -2.32
C VAL A 94 -4.32 22.85 -3.56
N ASP A 95 -4.98 23.16 -4.67
CA ASP A 95 -4.37 23.39 -5.98
C ASP A 95 -3.64 22.17 -6.60
N GLY A 96 -3.85 20.96 -6.06
CA GLY A 96 -3.24 19.74 -6.60
C GLY A 96 -1.72 19.67 -6.43
N ARG A 97 -1.15 20.45 -5.51
CA ARG A 97 0.29 20.49 -5.24
C ARG A 97 0.68 19.40 -4.25
N TYR A 98 1.27 18.33 -4.74
CA TYR A 98 1.80 17.23 -3.93
C TYR A 98 3.28 17.40 -3.56
N ASP A 99 3.88 18.55 -3.90
CA ASP A 99 5.30 18.82 -3.69
C ASP A 99 5.75 18.55 -2.25
N GLY A 100 6.76 17.69 -2.11
CA GLY A 100 7.32 17.37 -0.80
C GLY A 100 6.47 16.42 0.05
N LEU A 101 5.51 15.71 -0.54
CA LEU A 101 4.76 14.63 0.11
C LEU A 101 5.31 13.25 -0.29
N ARG A 102 5.29 12.29 0.64
CA ARG A 102 5.68 10.90 0.38
C ARG A 102 4.59 10.12 -0.35
N ASN A 103 4.98 9.29 -1.32
CA ASN A 103 4.11 8.32 -1.96
C ASN A 103 3.93 7.06 -1.10
N THR A 104 2.79 6.37 -1.21
CA THR A 104 2.58 5.03 -0.61
C THR A 104 2.88 3.93 -1.64
N ASP A 105 3.89 3.09 -1.44
CA ASP A 105 4.20 1.97 -2.36
C ASP A 105 4.97 0.85 -1.64
N PRO A 106 4.49 -0.41 -1.58
CA PRO A 106 3.39 -0.97 -2.35
C PRO A 106 2.01 -0.53 -1.86
N PHE A 107 1.06 -0.50 -2.77
CA PHE A 107 -0.33 -0.15 -2.50
C PHE A 107 -1.18 -1.42 -2.41
N ILE A 108 -1.67 -1.76 -1.21
CA ILE A 108 -2.39 -3.01 -0.93
C ILE A 108 -3.91 -2.90 -1.09
N PHE A 109 -4.42 -1.76 -1.53
CA PHE A 109 -5.85 -1.47 -1.58
C PHE A 109 -6.43 -1.63 -2.98
N GLY A 110 -7.71 -1.99 -3.07
CA GLY A 110 -8.42 -2.22 -4.32
C GLY A 110 -8.42 -3.69 -4.75
N SER A 111 -8.83 -3.94 -5.99
CA SER A 111 -9.04 -5.29 -6.54
C SER A 111 -7.76 -6.12 -6.62
N ARG A 112 -6.61 -5.47 -6.79
CA ARG A 112 -5.26 -6.05 -6.81
C ARG A 112 -4.28 -5.14 -6.08
N PHE A 113 -3.21 -5.71 -5.54
CA PHE A 113 -2.11 -4.91 -5.02
C PHE A 113 -1.35 -4.28 -6.20
N LEU A 114 -0.81 -3.08 -5.99
CA LEU A 114 -0.01 -2.35 -6.97
C LEU A 114 1.39 -2.07 -6.41
N TYR A 115 2.39 -2.08 -7.29
CA TYR A 115 3.77 -1.71 -6.98
C TYR A 115 4.33 -0.95 -8.18
N SER A 116 4.85 0.25 -7.96
CA SER A 116 5.00 1.21 -9.07
C SER A 116 6.35 1.92 -9.13
N ASN A 117 6.95 2.27 -7.99
CA ASN A 117 8.09 3.20 -8.01
C ASN A 117 9.20 2.89 -7.01
N CYS A 118 8.92 2.21 -5.89
CA CYS A 118 9.90 2.06 -4.81
C CYS A 118 11.22 1.45 -5.33
N GLN A 119 12.32 2.20 -5.18
CA GLN A 119 13.67 1.91 -5.70
C GLN A 119 13.81 1.73 -7.23
N GLN A 120 12.73 1.62 -8.02
CA GLN A 120 12.80 1.44 -9.47
C GLN A 120 13.62 2.53 -10.19
N PRO A 121 13.51 3.85 -9.87
CA PRO A 121 14.36 4.89 -10.46
C PRO A 121 15.85 4.59 -10.39
N SER A 122 16.32 4.07 -9.25
CA SER A 122 17.75 3.78 -9.02
C SER A 122 18.14 2.33 -9.34
N ARG A 123 17.17 1.46 -9.61
CA ARG A 123 17.36 0.01 -9.75
C ARG A 123 16.60 -0.54 -10.96
N PRO A 124 17.18 -0.47 -12.17
CA PRO A 124 16.53 -0.92 -13.40
C PRO A 124 16.03 -2.37 -13.34
N GLY A 125 16.74 -3.25 -12.60
CA GLY A 125 16.31 -4.64 -12.43
C GLY A 125 14.99 -4.84 -11.69
N LEU A 126 14.45 -3.82 -11.03
CA LEU A 126 13.10 -3.83 -10.45
C LEU A 126 12.02 -3.43 -11.46
N ARG A 127 12.40 -3.02 -12.68
CA ARG A 127 11.53 -2.75 -13.84
C ARG A 127 11.41 -3.96 -14.79
N ASP A 128 12.13 -5.04 -14.52
CA ASP A 128 12.15 -6.23 -15.38
C ASP A 128 11.66 -7.49 -14.64
N LEU A 129 10.70 -7.36 -13.73
CA LEU A 129 10.15 -8.49 -12.98
C LEU A 129 9.15 -9.27 -13.83
N GLY A 130 9.43 -10.56 -14.05
CA GLY A 130 8.53 -11.45 -14.78
C GLY A 130 7.29 -11.86 -13.99
N ARG A 131 6.19 -12.21 -14.69
CA ARG A 131 5.01 -12.85 -14.08
C ARG A 131 5.43 -14.07 -13.25
N GLY A 132 4.98 -14.14 -12.01
CA GLY A 132 5.34 -15.16 -11.02
C GLY A 132 6.52 -14.79 -10.12
N SER A 133 7.18 -13.63 -10.35
CA SER A 133 8.16 -13.11 -9.40
C SER A 133 7.49 -12.85 -8.05
N VAL A 134 8.23 -13.12 -6.96
CA VAL A 134 7.76 -12.93 -5.59
C VAL A 134 8.60 -11.85 -4.93
N ILE A 135 7.95 -10.82 -4.40
CA ILE A 135 8.58 -9.74 -3.64
C ILE A 135 8.10 -9.86 -2.19
N ALA A 136 9.03 -10.01 -1.26
CA ALA A 136 8.78 -9.94 0.17
C ALA A 136 9.22 -8.56 0.68
N PHE A 137 8.26 -7.69 0.95
CA PHE A 137 8.48 -6.40 1.57
C PHE A 137 8.57 -6.56 3.09
N GLY A 138 9.57 -5.94 3.69
CA GLY A 138 9.75 -6.02 5.13
C GLY A 138 10.87 -5.14 5.64
N SER A 139 11.27 -5.38 6.88
CA SER A 139 12.27 -4.59 7.59
C SER A 139 13.20 -5.49 8.39
N TYR A 140 14.39 -4.98 8.73
CA TYR A 140 15.24 -5.63 9.72
C TYR A 140 15.18 -4.90 11.05
N LYS A 141 14.64 -5.55 12.09
CA LYS A 141 14.44 -5.00 13.43
C LYS A 141 14.73 -6.08 14.46
N ALA A 142 15.33 -5.71 15.60
CA ALA A 142 15.63 -6.63 16.70
C ALA A 142 16.37 -7.92 16.26
N ARG A 143 17.29 -7.80 15.28
CA ARG A 143 18.05 -8.92 14.69
C ARG A 143 17.23 -9.95 13.90
N GLN A 144 16.01 -9.59 13.52
CA GLN A 144 15.12 -10.39 12.69
C GLN A 144 14.70 -9.60 11.46
N TRP A 145 14.46 -10.31 10.37
CA TRP A 145 13.80 -9.74 9.20
C TRP A 145 12.31 -10.02 9.34
N ILE A 146 11.51 -8.97 9.40
CA ILE A 146 10.07 -9.01 9.65
C ILE A 146 9.30 -8.63 8.40
N LEU A 147 8.23 -9.36 8.12
CA LEU A 147 7.43 -9.23 6.89
C LEU A 147 6.31 -8.20 7.05
N ASP A 148 6.11 -7.41 6.00
CA ASP A 148 4.97 -6.49 5.85
C ASP A 148 3.98 -7.01 4.79
N THR A 149 4.47 -7.31 3.60
CA THR A 149 3.64 -7.63 2.43
C THR A 149 4.37 -8.61 1.53
N VAL A 150 3.65 -9.58 0.99
CA VAL A 150 4.10 -10.45 -0.10
C VAL A 150 3.36 -10.04 -1.37
N PHE A 151 4.12 -9.72 -2.41
CA PHE A 151 3.59 -9.34 -3.72
C PHE A 151 4.02 -10.38 -4.76
N VAL A 152 3.06 -10.95 -5.46
CA VAL A 152 3.31 -11.91 -6.55
C VAL A 152 2.94 -11.25 -7.86
N VAL A 153 3.90 -11.03 -8.74
CA VAL A 153 3.68 -10.31 -10.00
C VAL A 153 2.73 -11.11 -10.92
N ALA A 154 1.55 -10.57 -11.22
CA ALA A 154 0.66 -11.13 -12.23
C ALA A 154 0.90 -10.51 -13.62
N GLY A 155 1.28 -9.24 -13.66
CA GLY A 155 1.61 -8.53 -14.89
C GLY A 155 2.15 -7.13 -14.60
N SER A 156 2.46 -6.41 -15.68
CA SER A 156 2.98 -5.06 -15.61
C SER A 156 2.74 -4.28 -16.89
N VAL A 157 2.73 -2.96 -16.78
CA VAL A 157 2.69 -2.02 -17.89
C VAL A 157 3.75 -0.92 -17.67
N PRO A 158 4.46 -0.45 -18.71
CA PRO A 158 5.30 0.74 -18.59
C PRO A 158 4.42 1.98 -18.33
N TYR A 159 4.94 2.92 -17.56
CA TYR A 159 4.30 4.23 -17.39
C TYR A 159 5.33 5.30 -17.04
N THR A 160 4.99 6.57 -17.29
CA THR A 160 5.78 7.71 -16.85
C THR A 160 5.00 8.49 -15.79
N ALA A 161 5.60 8.74 -14.63
CA ALA A 161 4.90 9.37 -13.50
C ALA A 161 4.35 10.78 -13.84
N SER A 162 5.01 11.50 -14.75
CA SER A 162 4.59 12.83 -15.20
C SER A 162 3.46 12.85 -16.22
N GLN A 163 2.98 11.69 -16.69
CA GLN A 163 1.82 11.65 -17.59
C GLN A 163 0.56 12.01 -16.79
N ALA A 164 0.01 13.19 -17.09
CA ALA A 164 -1.16 13.77 -16.42
C ALA A 164 -2.40 12.88 -16.58
N ASP A 165 -2.47 12.17 -17.69
CA ASP A 165 -3.46 11.16 -17.97
C ASP A 165 -2.78 9.82 -17.75
N TRP A 166 -3.06 9.15 -16.62
CA TRP A 166 -2.74 7.72 -16.42
C TRP A 166 -3.59 6.84 -17.36
N GLU A 167 -3.81 7.31 -18.58
CA GLU A 167 -4.22 6.52 -19.73
C GLU A 167 -3.02 5.65 -20.10
N LEU A 168 -2.91 4.53 -19.39
CA LEU A 168 -1.93 3.48 -19.68
C LEU A 168 -2.00 3.19 -21.19
N GLU A 169 -0.90 3.45 -21.91
CA GLU A 169 -0.81 3.19 -23.35
C GLU A 169 -1.18 1.72 -23.60
N ASP A 170 -2.22 1.51 -24.40
CA ASP A 170 -2.83 0.20 -24.69
C ASP A 170 -3.64 -0.35 -23.49
N PRO A 171 -4.95 -0.67 -23.64
CA PRO A 171 -5.72 -1.15 -22.52
C PRO A 171 -5.14 -2.51 -22.14
N ALA A 172 -4.41 -2.59 -21.04
CA ALA A 172 -4.49 -3.76 -20.19
C ALA A 172 -5.89 -3.67 -19.57
N PRO A 173 -6.96 -4.19 -20.21
CA PRO A 173 -8.35 -3.87 -19.88
C PRO A 173 -8.77 -4.45 -18.52
N GLU A 174 -7.84 -5.09 -17.82
CA GLU A 174 -8.07 -5.97 -16.68
C GLU A 174 -7.60 -5.39 -15.34
N VAL A 175 -6.92 -4.23 -15.34
CA VAL A 175 -6.38 -3.65 -14.10
C VAL A 175 -7.00 -2.28 -13.85
N GLU A 176 -8.01 -2.28 -12.98
CA GLU A 176 -8.55 -1.06 -12.39
C GLU A 176 -7.52 -0.43 -11.46
N VAL A 177 -7.07 0.79 -11.79
CA VAL A 177 -6.22 1.60 -10.91
C VAL A 177 -7.12 2.48 -10.04
N PRO A 178 -7.18 2.28 -8.72
CA PRO A 178 -8.06 3.08 -7.85
C PRO A 178 -7.65 4.55 -7.85
N GLU A 179 -8.63 5.46 -7.77
CA GLU A 179 -8.38 6.91 -7.62
C GLU A 179 -7.43 7.20 -6.44
N ALA A 180 -7.61 6.50 -5.31
CA ALA A 180 -6.72 6.61 -4.16
C ALA A 180 -5.25 6.27 -4.48
N PHE A 181 -4.96 5.34 -5.39
CA PHE A 181 -3.58 5.08 -5.83
C PHE A 181 -3.04 6.28 -6.62
N LEU A 182 -3.86 6.88 -7.49
CA LEU A 182 -3.47 8.06 -8.24
C LEU A 182 -3.13 9.22 -7.28
N ASP A 183 -3.98 9.45 -6.29
CA ASP A 183 -3.80 10.54 -5.34
C ASP A 183 -2.63 10.33 -4.38
N VAL A 184 -2.46 9.12 -3.82
CA VAL A 184 -1.49 8.90 -2.73
C VAL A 184 -0.18 8.27 -3.15
N THR A 185 -0.07 7.83 -4.41
CA THR A 185 1.14 7.21 -4.96
C THR A 185 1.63 7.96 -6.19
N ALA A 186 0.79 8.07 -7.22
CA ALA A 186 1.18 8.64 -8.51
C ALA A 186 1.46 10.14 -8.45
N ALA A 187 0.52 10.92 -7.89
CA ALA A 187 0.62 12.38 -7.90
C ALA A 187 1.80 12.92 -7.06
N PRO A 188 2.11 12.38 -5.85
CA PRO A 188 3.33 12.71 -5.14
C PRO A 188 4.58 12.41 -5.96
N LEU A 189 4.65 11.23 -6.59
CA LEU A 189 5.79 10.86 -7.43
C LEU A 189 5.96 11.79 -8.64
N ALA A 190 4.87 12.19 -9.28
CA ALA A 190 4.88 13.14 -10.40
C ALA A 190 5.43 14.51 -9.96
N SER A 191 5.07 14.95 -8.75
CA SER A 191 5.51 16.24 -8.18
C SER A 191 7.02 16.27 -7.85
N GLU A 192 7.68 15.11 -7.70
CA GLU A 192 9.13 15.04 -7.54
C GLU A 192 9.89 15.36 -8.85
N GLY A 193 9.18 15.58 -9.96
CA GLY A 193 9.78 15.96 -11.25
C GLY A 193 10.52 14.82 -11.95
N TRP A 194 10.18 13.58 -11.62
CA TRP A 194 10.78 12.40 -12.22
C TRP A 194 10.08 12.03 -13.55
N ASP A 195 10.84 11.93 -14.63
CA ASP A 195 10.35 11.86 -16.02
C ASP A 195 10.74 10.58 -16.78
N GLY A 196 11.35 9.60 -16.11
CA GLY A 196 11.74 8.33 -16.74
C GLY A 196 10.57 7.37 -16.98
N GLU A 197 10.86 6.19 -17.54
CA GLU A 197 9.90 5.07 -17.60
C GLU A 197 10.00 4.17 -16.34
N LEU A 198 8.89 3.97 -15.64
CA LEU A 198 8.68 2.99 -14.57
C LEU A 198 7.80 1.84 -15.03
N ARG A 199 7.59 0.89 -14.14
CA ARG A 199 6.68 -0.23 -14.34
C ARG A 199 5.66 -0.26 -13.23
N LEU A 200 4.40 -0.18 -13.61
CA LEU A 200 3.28 -0.47 -12.73
C LEU A 200 3.05 -1.98 -12.78
N TYR A 201 3.32 -2.64 -11.67
CA TYR A 201 3.01 -4.05 -11.45
C TYR A 201 1.68 -4.20 -10.74
N TRP A 202 0.95 -5.26 -11.08
CA TRP A 202 -0.22 -5.70 -10.32
C TRP A 202 -0.05 -7.13 -9.77
N GLY A 203 -0.60 -7.34 -8.59
CA GLY A 203 -0.53 -8.58 -7.85
C GLY A 203 -1.46 -9.67 -8.38
N ALA A 204 -1.01 -10.92 -8.29
CA ALA A 204 -1.86 -12.11 -8.39
C ALA A 204 -2.81 -12.17 -7.18
N THR A 205 -4.02 -12.68 -7.39
CA THR A 205 -5.07 -12.77 -6.36
C THR A 205 -5.44 -14.24 -6.11
N PRO A 206 -6.14 -14.59 -5.02
CA PRO A 206 -6.58 -15.97 -4.81
C PRO A 206 -7.45 -16.53 -5.94
N SER A 207 -8.25 -15.69 -6.61
CA SER A 207 -9.10 -16.08 -7.74
C SER A 207 -8.37 -16.11 -9.09
N ASP A 208 -7.23 -15.43 -9.19
CA ASP A 208 -6.35 -15.43 -10.36
C ASP A 208 -4.88 -15.57 -9.88
N PRO A 209 -4.50 -16.76 -9.39
CA PRO A 209 -3.17 -17.01 -8.87
C PRO A 209 -2.18 -17.28 -10.01
N VAL A 210 -0.90 -17.05 -9.75
CA VAL A 210 0.18 -17.46 -10.65
C VAL A 210 0.83 -18.71 -10.07
N ASP A 211 0.61 -19.86 -10.72
CA ASP A 211 1.12 -21.16 -10.24
C ASP A 211 0.71 -21.43 -8.78
N GLY A 212 -0.54 -21.09 -8.43
CA GLY A 212 -1.07 -21.19 -7.06
C GLY A 212 -0.60 -20.11 -6.08
N MET A 213 0.32 -19.23 -6.47
CA MET A 213 0.79 -18.11 -5.64
C MET A 213 -0.07 -16.86 -5.83
N TYR A 214 -0.26 -16.10 -4.76
CA TYR A 214 -0.97 -14.82 -4.78
C TYR A 214 -0.38 -13.82 -3.77
N SER A 215 -0.70 -12.55 -3.95
CA SER A 215 -0.24 -11.47 -3.07
C SER A 215 -1.07 -11.44 -1.78
N PHE A 216 -0.41 -11.16 -0.66
CA PHE A 216 -1.08 -11.03 0.64
C PHE A 216 -0.27 -10.14 1.59
N PHE A 217 -0.90 -9.70 2.68
CA PHE A 217 -0.23 -9.13 3.84
C PHE A 217 -0.66 -9.90 5.11
N PRO A 218 0.21 -10.05 6.12
CA PRO A 218 -0.18 -10.64 7.41
C PRO A 218 -1.25 -9.79 8.08
N ALA A 219 -2.29 -10.41 8.62
CA ALA A 219 -3.39 -9.72 9.27
C ALA A 219 -3.99 -10.56 10.41
N ILE A 220 -4.86 -9.92 11.19
CA ILE A 220 -5.80 -10.58 12.10
C ILE A 220 -7.22 -10.05 11.82
N PRO A 221 -8.28 -10.84 11.99
CA PRO A 221 -9.63 -10.29 12.07
C PRO A 221 -9.70 -9.18 13.14
N ALA A 222 -10.43 -8.11 12.88
CA ALA A 222 -10.44 -6.96 13.77
C ALA A 222 -11.03 -7.33 15.14
N ASP A 223 -10.31 -7.02 16.19
CA ASP A 223 -10.71 -7.24 17.58
C ASP A 223 -10.27 -6.07 18.49
N GLU A 224 -10.59 -6.18 19.78
CA GLU A 224 -10.16 -5.23 20.81
C GLU A 224 -8.74 -5.50 21.34
N GLY A 225 -8.03 -6.46 20.75
CA GLY A 225 -6.71 -6.92 21.17
C GLY A 225 -5.60 -5.88 20.97
N PRO A 226 -4.37 -6.21 21.39
CA PRO A 226 -3.20 -5.35 21.28
C PRO A 226 -2.62 -5.26 19.85
N GLY A 227 -3.24 -5.92 18.87
CA GLY A 227 -2.65 -6.16 17.55
C GLY A 227 -1.60 -7.27 17.60
N PHE A 228 -0.72 -7.32 16.59
CA PHE A 228 0.33 -8.33 16.49
C PHE A 228 1.68 -7.72 16.12
N ALA A 229 2.78 -8.35 16.52
CA ALA A 229 4.11 -8.03 16.01
C ALA A 229 4.28 -8.65 14.62
N ARG A 230 4.86 -7.90 13.67
CA ARG A 230 5.11 -8.41 12.31
C ARG A 230 5.91 -9.72 12.34
N PRO A 231 5.52 -10.75 11.57
CA PRO A 231 6.12 -12.07 11.65
C PRO A 231 7.57 -12.03 11.18
N ALA A 232 8.45 -12.65 11.96
CA ALA A 232 9.84 -12.85 11.59
C ALA A 232 9.94 -13.97 10.54
N ILE A 233 10.67 -13.73 9.46
CA ILE A 233 10.81 -14.67 8.36
C ILE A 233 12.24 -15.21 8.26
N GLU A 234 12.32 -16.50 8.03
CA GLU A 234 13.53 -17.22 7.64
C GLU A 234 13.27 -18.03 6.37
N LEU A 235 14.15 -17.89 5.38
CA LEU A 235 14.09 -18.62 4.11
C LEU A 235 15.51 -19.08 3.77
N ASP A 236 15.62 -19.89 2.72
CA ASP A 236 16.89 -20.34 2.18
C ASP A 236 17.85 -19.14 1.94
N SER A 237 19.02 -19.21 2.55
CA SER A 237 20.05 -18.18 2.54
C SER A 237 20.58 -17.81 1.14
N TYR A 238 20.39 -18.68 0.16
CA TYR A 238 20.70 -18.37 -1.24
C TYR A 238 19.79 -17.25 -1.76
N TYR A 239 18.48 -17.33 -1.49
CA TYR A 239 17.46 -16.38 -1.93
C TYR A 239 17.28 -15.21 -0.97
N PHE A 240 17.52 -15.44 0.33
CA PHE A 240 17.19 -14.52 1.41
C PHE A 240 18.40 -14.20 2.28
N THR A 241 18.48 -13.01 2.86
CA THR A 241 19.55 -12.63 3.79
C THR A 241 18.90 -12.15 5.08
N LYS A 242 18.99 -12.95 6.15
CA LYS A 242 18.36 -12.67 7.45
C LYS A 242 18.73 -11.30 8.04
N ALA A 243 19.96 -10.85 7.83
CA ALA A 243 20.48 -9.57 8.32
C ALA A 243 20.46 -8.45 7.27
N LEU A 244 19.68 -8.58 6.20
CA LEU A 244 19.58 -7.54 5.19
C LEU A 244 18.90 -6.32 5.80
N SER A 245 19.62 -5.21 5.91
CA SER A 245 19.14 -3.99 6.59
C SER A 245 19.04 -2.77 5.67
N ARG A 246 19.43 -2.91 4.40
CA ARG A 246 19.38 -1.86 3.37
C ARG A 246 19.13 -2.46 1.98
N ASN A 247 18.56 -1.67 1.07
CA ASN A 247 18.33 -2.01 -0.33
C ASN A 247 17.43 -3.24 -0.52
N HIS A 248 17.66 -4.02 -1.56
CA HIS A 248 16.98 -5.28 -1.83
C HIS A 248 18.00 -6.35 -2.21
N LYS A 249 17.61 -7.62 -2.06
CA LYS A 249 18.30 -8.78 -2.63
C LYS A 249 17.40 -9.39 -3.70
N ARG A 250 17.92 -9.55 -4.91
CA ARG A 250 17.20 -10.18 -6.03
C ARG A 250 17.93 -11.43 -6.48
N LYS A 251 17.19 -12.53 -6.63
CA LYS A 251 17.72 -13.81 -7.11
C LYS A 251 16.75 -14.47 -8.08
N ARG A 252 17.24 -14.80 -9.28
CA ARG A 252 16.47 -15.56 -10.27
C ARG A 252 16.16 -16.96 -9.73
N ALA A 253 14.98 -17.46 -10.08
CA ALA A 253 14.48 -18.76 -9.64
C ALA A 253 13.44 -19.28 -10.65
N SER A 254 13.26 -20.60 -10.69
CA SER A 254 12.15 -21.23 -11.40
C SER A 254 10.83 -20.95 -10.66
N LEU A 255 9.70 -21.09 -11.36
CA LEU A 255 8.37 -20.97 -10.73
C LEU A 255 8.18 -21.96 -9.59
N GLU A 256 8.64 -23.20 -9.73
CA GLU A 256 8.57 -24.22 -8.69
C GLU A 256 9.33 -23.80 -7.41
N THR A 257 10.53 -23.24 -7.56
CA THR A 257 11.30 -22.71 -6.42
C THR A 257 10.61 -21.50 -5.81
N LEU A 258 10.06 -20.59 -6.63
CA LEU A 258 9.33 -19.42 -6.14
C LEU A 258 8.06 -19.82 -5.38
N ASN A 259 7.34 -20.83 -5.88
CA ASN A 259 6.18 -21.40 -5.22
C ASN A 259 6.56 -22.01 -3.86
N THR A 260 7.69 -22.70 -3.79
CA THR A 260 8.23 -23.25 -2.52
C THR A 260 8.55 -22.14 -1.52
N LEU A 261 9.24 -21.08 -1.95
CA LEU A 261 9.55 -19.92 -1.10
C LEU A 261 8.27 -19.19 -0.64
N TRP A 262 7.30 -19.04 -1.54
CA TRP A 262 6.02 -18.42 -1.24
C TRP A 262 5.20 -19.24 -0.23
N ARG A 263 5.15 -20.57 -0.37
CA ARG A 263 4.49 -21.46 0.61
C ARG A 263 5.14 -21.34 1.98
N SER A 264 6.48 -21.28 2.04
CA SER A 264 7.19 -21.07 3.30
C SER A 264 6.89 -19.72 3.96
N LEU A 265 6.67 -18.66 3.18
CA LEU A 265 6.18 -17.37 3.70
C LEU A 265 4.76 -17.51 4.27
N VAL A 266 3.87 -18.20 3.57
CA VAL A 266 2.49 -18.45 4.03
C VAL A 266 2.46 -19.25 5.32
N GLU A 267 3.26 -20.32 5.39
CA GLU A 267 3.38 -21.17 6.58
C GLU A 267 3.87 -20.37 7.78
N GLN A 268 4.93 -19.58 7.64
CA GLN A 268 5.46 -18.77 8.75
C GLN A 268 4.50 -17.68 9.24
N VAL A 269 3.68 -17.10 8.34
CA VAL A 269 2.64 -16.15 8.75
C VAL A 269 1.55 -16.85 9.54
N ARG A 270 1.13 -18.04 9.10
CA ARG A 270 0.15 -18.88 9.80
C ARG A 270 0.67 -19.40 11.14
N ASP A 271 1.93 -19.82 11.20
CA ASP A 271 2.57 -20.26 12.45
C ASP A 271 2.68 -19.13 13.49
N ALA A 272 2.54 -17.87 13.05
CA ALA A 272 2.43 -16.71 13.93
C ALA A 272 0.97 -16.38 14.32
N ASP A 273 0.03 -17.31 14.10
CA ASP A 273 -1.41 -17.17 14.32
C ASP A 273 -2.05 -16.01 13.54
N LEU A 274 -1.55 -15.74 12.32
CA LEU A 274 -2.04 -14.68 11.45
C LEU A 274 -2.73 -15.23 10.21
N VAL A 275 -3.73 -14.50 9.74
CA VAL A 275 -4.43 -14.76 8.48
C VAL A 275 -3.75 -14.04 7.31
N LEU A 276 -4.09 -14.44 6.08
CA LEU A 276 -3.57 -13.81 4.87
C LEU A 276 -4.58 -12.77 4.36
N GLY A 277 -4.33 -11.48 4.60
CA GLY A 277 -5.10 -10.39 4.01
C GLY A 277 -4.82 -10.30 2.50
N VAL A 278 -5.85 -10.42 1.68
CA VAL A 278 -5.73 -10.52 0.21
C VAL A 278 -6.43 -9.38 -0.55
N HIS A 279 -7.14 -8.52 0.19
CA HIS A 279 -7.84 -7.37 -0.34
C HIS A 279 -8.13 -6.39 0.80
N ALA A 280 -7.87 -5.10 0.58
CA ALA A 280 -8.31 -4.02 1.44
C ALA A 280 -9.08 -2.98 0.61
N VAL A 281 -10.19 -2.47 1.13
CA VAL A 281 -10.94 -1.38 0.50
C VAL A 281 -10.07 -0.12 0.50
N PRO A 282 -9.98 0.63 -0.63
CA PRO A 282 -9.27 1.90 -0.67
C PRO A 282 -9.72 2.86 0.44
N PRO A 283 -8.78 3.52 1.14
CA PRO A 283 -9.12 4.54 2.13
C PRO A 283 -9.92 5.67 1.48
N PRO A 284 -10.88 6.28 2.21
CA PRO A 284 -11.73 7.32 1.63
C PRO A 284 -10.96 8.62 1.40
N CYS A 285 -11.31 9.32 0.32
CA CYS A 285 -11.00 10.73 0.14
C CYS A 285 -12.00 11.56 0.97
N GLU A 286 -11.51 12.36 1.91
CA GLU A 286 -12.33 13.25 2.76
C GLU A 286 -12.45 14.67 2.15
N GLY A 287 -12.07 14.83 0.88
CA GLY A 287 -12.18 16.06 0.11
C GLY A 287 -10.84 16.77 -0.09
N VAL A 288 -10.90 18.10 -0.24
CA VAL A 288 -9.71 18.95 -0.42
C VAL A 288 -9.23 19.43 0.93
N ALA A 289 -7.91 19.42 1.16
CA ALA A 289 -7.31 19.93 2.39
C ALA A 289 -7.73 21.40 2.63
N PRO A 290 -8.01 21.82 3.88
CA PRO A 290 -8.31 23.21 4.16
C PRO A 290 -7.10 24.10 3.86
N THR A 291 -7.31 25.21 3.15
CA THR A 291 -6.26 26.19 2.87
C THR A 291 -5.76 26.76 4.19
N THR A 292 -4.55 26.39 4.62
CA THR A 292 -3.92 27.05 5.77
C THR A 292 -3.53 28.45 5.34
N ALA A 293 -4.40 29.44 5.60
CA ALA A 293 -4.00 30.83 5.61
C ALA A 293 -2.81 30.97 6.58
N SER A 294 -1.69 31.47 6.06
CA SER A 294 -0.48 31.68 6.81
C SER A 294 -0.74 32.54 8.06
N GLY A 295 -0.38 31.99 9.22
CA GLY A 295 0.10 32.69 10.42
C GLY A 295 -0.60 33.97 10.86
N ASN A 296 -1.62 33.85 11.71
CA ASN A 296 -1.65 34.56 13.00
C ASN A 296 -2.64 33.85 13.94
N ARG A 297 -2.18 32.82 14.67
CA ARG A 297 -2.93 32.26 15.80
C ARG A 297 -2.46 32.94 17.08
N ALA A 298 -3.10 34.06 17.41
CA ALA A 298 -3.22 34.54 18.77
C ALA A 298 -4.68 34.35 19.21
N GLY A 299 -4.87 33.54 20.26
CA GLY A 299 -6.00 33.46 21.19
C GLY A 299 -7.43 33.67 20.68
N ALA A 300 -8.27 32.62 20.83
CA ALA A 300 -9.38 32.65 21.79
C ALA A 300 -10.23 31.38 21.64
N ALA A 301 -10.46 30.71 22.76
CA ALA A 301 -11.51 29.73 22.94
C ALA A 301 -12.86 30.45 23.02
N THR A 302 -13.90 30.00 22.30
CA THR A 302 -15.28 30.09 22.79
C THR A 302 -16.19 29.05 22.12
N ALA A 303 -17.12 28.55 22.94
CA ALA A 303 -18.13 27.52 22.77
C ALA A 303 -18.87 27.43 21.42
N LEU A 304 -19.06 26.18 20.97
CA LEU A 304 -20.11 25.81 20.03
C LEU A 304 -21.47 25.78 20.76
N THR A 305 -22.40 26.63 20.32
CA THR A 305 -23.84 26.37 20.46
C THR A 305 -24.44 26.23 19.07
N ALA A 306 -25.11 25.10 18.85
CA ALA A 306 -25.80 24.74 17.64
C ALA A 306 -26.89 25.76 17.27
N ARG A 307 -27.03 26.03 15.96
CA ARG A 307 -28.33 26.28 15.32
C ARG A 307 -28.23 25.98 13.83
N SER A 308 -29.22 25.22 13.36
CA SER A 308 -29.44 24.90 11.97
C SER A 308 -29.93 26.13 11.21
N THR A 309 -29.59 26.23 9.92
CA THR A 309 -30.48 26.56 8.80
C THR A 309 -29.67 26.75 7.52
N GLY A 310 -30.21 26.32 6.38
CA GLY A 310 -29.99 27.03 5.12
C GLY A 310 -29.11 26.34 4.08
N SER A 311 -29.76 25.46 3.32
CA SER A 311 -29.36 25.02 1.97
C SER A 311 -28.80 26.15 1.10
N ARG A 312 -27.59 25.96 0.56
CA ARG A 312 -27.15 26.57 -0.70
C ARG A 312 -26.45 25.53 -1.56
N ARG A 313 -27.05 25.27 -2.71
CA ARG A 313 -26.47 24.51 -3.83
C ARG A 313 -25.27 25.27 -4.39
N VAL A 314 -24.16 24.57 -4.59
CA VAL A 314 -23.04 24.99 -5.45
C VAL A 314 -23.10 24.13 -6.73
N PRO A 315 -22.92 24.70 -7.93
CA PRO A 315 -23.18 23.98 -9.18
C PRO A 315 -21.94 23.25 -9.73
N GLY A 316 -22.18 22.07 -10.30
CA GLY A 316 -21.57 21.63 -11.56
C GLY A 316 -20.26 20.83 -11.51
N CYS A 317 -20.38 19.50 -11.43
CA CYS A 317 -19.45 18.56 -12.07
C CYS A 317 -20.29 17.39 -12.60
N SER A 318 -20.76 17.50 -13.84
CA SER A 318 -21.41 16.42 -14.58
C SER A 318 -20.72 16.33 -15.93
N ALA A 319 -19.70 15.48 -16.05
CA ALA A 319 -19.17 15.07 -17.33
C ALA A 319 -20.08 13.95 -17.87
N THR A 320 -20.94 14.33 -18.81
CA THR A 320 -21.81 13.41 -19.54
C THR A 320 -20.96 12.58 -20.51
N ILE A 321 -20.75 11.30 -20.20
CA ILE A 321 -20.18 10.32 -21.12
C ILE A 321 -21.18 10.12 -22.27
N LYS A 322 -20.80 10.48 -23.50
CA LYS A 322 -21.55 10.10 -24.71
C LYS A 322 -21.19 8.66 -25.08
N PRO A 323 -22.17 7.78 -25.37
CA PRO A 323 -21.88 6.45 -25.87
C PRO A 323 -21.35 6.51 -27.31
N ARG A 324 -20.26 5.78 -27.59
CA ARG A 324 -19.78 5.51 -28.96
C ARG A 324 -20.75 4.53 -29.66
N PRO A 325 -21.02 4.70 -30.97
CA PRO A 325 -21.79 3.75 -31.73
C PRO A 325 -20.98 2.47 -32.00
N LEU A 326 -21.65 1.32 -31.93
CA LEU A 326 -21.11 0.02 -32.33
C LEU A 326 -20.83 0.00 -33.84
N PRO A 327 -19.77 -0.71 -34.30
CA PRO A 327 -19.53 -0.88 -35.73
C PRO A 327 -20.58 -1.82 -36.31
N GLY A 328 -21.26 -1.35 -37.35
CA GLY A 328 -22.24 -2.12 -38.11
C GLY A 328 -21.56 -3.26 -38.87
N CYS A 329 -22.24 -4.42 -38.90
CA CYS A 329 -21.95 -5.49 -39.83
C CYS A 329 -22.16 -5.00 -41.26
N GLY A 330 -21.13 -5.18 -42.08
CA GLY A 330 -21.12 -5.09 -43.53
C GLY A 330 -19.99 -5.94 -44.05
#